data_AF-A0A418VWZ6-F1
#
_entry.id   AF-A0A418VWZ6-F1
#
_cell.length_a   1.000
_cell.length_b   1.000
_cell.length_c   1.000
_cell.angle_alpha   90.00
_cell.angle_beta   90.00
_cell.angle_gamma   90.00
#
_symmetry.space_group_name_H-M   'P 1'
#
loop_
_entity.id
_entity.type
_entity.pdbx_description
1 polymer ?
#
loop_
_entity_poly.entity_id
_entity_poly.type
_entity_poly.pdbx_seq_one_letter_code
_entity_poly.pdbx_strand_id
1 'polypeptide(L)'
;MRIPATCVTDAPLYAGLIGPGGLLASTTLPLSKGAMVVEVVARPIDLPYGAFARLVRDRIDPMWGAQDADPEGYWVFADEVERLGQPTEIEDLISSAFKPDSASHRVARAIYDEPQHGTCGRPLGRTLDTLAELAGSDPDFDDFYADDEDGDGDGETDGSAPVNDVAAIADAVKQTPSAPSSEPTNVTPIPPTQPPAAPAQPQSAPPQAIPKGNTLMQFTIDKGPFLSALKRVVALAAKKSAIPILECVLLDVSDTVLALSASDMAVDVRVTMPISIGAQPGRLAVPGAALATAIDALPDGAQITLEAVGATADGVRLRILCGKTRFHLPTRYAEDFPVFAPADGAEMTIPASALKQAIDRVVGTMCTDDTKPNLMGMAVHALPEGVRVVTSNVKALSRADLNVSTGAENFVALFGNRDGFPGVLIPSASVAALRRLLDVVGDEIEARLVIGQRRATFDLFPFSFGTTLSAVAFAPYERVISHALGIANKRMTIPRGDFLASIRRVRSMADDKDRALALTITAEGVRVETAERGSADAVDVLETDTGFTFGSASIGFSSKYLVPAVEALNASSLSCEMGSPDAPTFWRAAQEEDINAAEHLIVVMPYRLSKAEG
;
A
#
# COMPACT_ATOMS: atom_id res chain seq x y z
N MET A 1 -12.58 -3.50 -29.82
CA MET A 1 -12.13 -4.55 -28.86
C MET A 1 -11.13 -5.47 -29.56
N ARG A 2 -10.28 -6.23 -28.83
CA ARG A 2 -9.40 -7.26 -29.42
C ARG A 2 -9.75 -8.63 -28.84
N ILE A 3 -9.92 -9.63 -29.69
CA ILE A 3 -10.31 -10.99 -29.29
C ILE A 3 -9.23 -11.99 -29.77
N PRO A 4 -8.56 -12.72 -28.86
CA PRO A 4 -7.56 -13.71 -29.25
C PRO A 4 -8.24 -14.96 -29.85
N ALA A 5 -7.93 -15.27 -31.11
CA ALA A 5 -8.55 -16.37 -31.85
C ALA A 5 -7.97 -17.76 -31.53
N THR A 6 -7.40 -17.97 -30.33
CA THR A 6 -6.70 -19.21 -29.95
C THR A 6 -7.63 -20.40 -29.66
N CYS A 7 -8.94 -20.18 -29.62
CA CYS A 7 -9.93 -21.17 -29.18
C CYS A 7 -10.96 -21.55 -30.26
N VAL A 8 -10.76 -21.13 -31.52
CA VAL A 8 -11.74 -21.31 -32.61
C VAL A 8 -11.09 -21.88 -33.87
N THR A 9 -11.48 -23.12 -34.19
CA THR A 9 -11.45 -23.65 -35.54
C THR A 9 -12.85 -24.13 -35.91
N ASP A 10 -13.28 -23.78 -37.12
CA ASP A 10 -14.38 -24.42 -37.84
C ASP A 10 -15.82 -24.25 -37.28
N ALA A 11 -16.12 -23.10 -36.63
CA ALA A 11 -17.49 -22.69 -36.28
C ALA A 11 -17.73 -21.19 -36.60
N PRO A 12 -18.81 -20.80 -37.32
CA PRO A 12 -19.05 -19.42 -37.72
C PRO A 12 -19.34 -18.52 -36.51
N LEU A 13 -18.76 -17.32 -36.50
CA LEU A 13 -18.90 -16.36 -35.41
C LEU A 13 -19.90 -15.26 -35.81
N TYR A 14 -20.92 -15.04 -34.98
CA TYR A 14 -21.89 -13.97 -35.15
C TYR A 14 -21.63 -12.89 -34.10
N ALA A 15 -21.70 -11.62 -34.51
CA ALA A 15 -21.61 -10.47 -33.62
C ALA A 15 -22.88 -9.63 -33.75
N GLY A 16 -23.46 -9.23 -32.62
CA GLY A 16 -24.65 -8.38 -32.54
C GLY A 16 -24.37 -7.10 -31.75
N LEU A 17 -25.11 -6.04 -32.07
CA LEU A 17 -25.16 -4.78 -31.32
C LEU A 17 -26.60 -4.61 -30.83
N ILE A 18 -26.81 -4.50 -29.53
CA ILE A 18 -28.14 -4.41 -28.90
C ILE A 18 -28.23 -3.06 -28.17
N GLY A 19 -29.41 -2.45 -28.20
CA GLY A 19 -29.72 -1.21 -27.49
C GLY A 19 -31.12 -1.23 -26.85
N PRO A 20 -31.62 -0.08 -26.38
CA PRO A 20 -32.88 -0.01 -25.62
C PRO A 20 -34.13 -0.52 -26.36
N GLY A 21 -34.08 -0.59 -27.69
CA GLY A 21 -35.15 -1.11 -28.56
C GLY A 21 -34.82 -2.45 -29.23
N GLY A 22 -33.91 -3.25 -28.67
CA GLY A 22 -33.53 -4.57 -29.20
C GLY A 22 -32.28 -4.57 -30.08
N LEU A 23 -32.18 -5.55 -31.00
CA LEU A 23 -31.01 -5.79 -31.85
C LEU A 23 -30.88 -4.72 -32.94
N LEU A 24 -29.95 -3.78 -32.75
CA LEU A 24 -29.68 -2.65 -33.64
C LEU A 24 -28.91 -3.06 -34.91
N ALA A 25 -28.02 -4.06 -34.81
CA ALA A 25 -27.26 -4.59 -35.94
C ALA A 25 -26.74 -6.01 -35.66
N SER A 26 -26.47 -6.78 -36.71
CA SER A 26 -25.71 -8.04 -36.61
C SER A 26 -24.84 -8.29 -37.85
N THR A 27 -23.80 -9.09 -37.70
CA THR A 27 -22.91 -9.49 -38.79
C THR A 27 -22.27 -10.86 -38.54
N THR A 28 -21.94 -11.58 -39.61
CA THR A 28 -21.21 -12.85 -39.57
C THR A 28 -19.73 -12.59 -39.87
N LEU A 29 -18.84 -12.93 -38.93
CA LEU A 29 -17.41 -12.69 -39.08
C LEU A 29 -16.73 -13.86 -39.82
N PRO A 30 -15.92 -13.60 -40.86
CA PRO A 30 -15.24 -14.66 -41.61
C PRO A 30 -14.09 -15.26 -40.79
N LEU A 31 -13.99 -16.59 -40.76
CA LEU A 31 -12.95 -17.30 -40.03
C LEU A 31 -11.58 -17.18 -40.75
N SER A 32 -10.66 -16.44 -40.14
CA SER A 32 -9.24 -16.37 -40.54
C SER A 32 -8.33 -16.75 -39.39
N LYS A 33 -7.30 -17.57 -39.63
CA LYS A 33 -6.34 -17.99 -38.60
C LYS A 33 -5.40 -16.83 -38.19
N GLY A 34 -5.78 -16.13 -37.12
CA GLY A 34 -5.03 -15.03 -36.51
C GLY A 34 -5.92 -14.28 -35.50
N ALA A 35 -5.32 -13.57 -34.53
CA ALA A 35 -6.10 -12.80 -33.56
C ALA A 35 -6.86 -11.66 -34.26
N MET A 36 -8.19 -11.63 -34.13
CA MET A 36 -9.02 -10.61 -34.77
C MET A 36 -9.11 -9.34 -33.93
N VAL A 37 -8.99 -8.20 -34.60
CA VAL A 37 -9.27 -6.87 -34.07
C VAL A 37 -10.61 -6.44 -34.66
N VAL A 38 -11.63 -6.28 -33.81
CA VAL A 38 -12.95 -5.78 -34.22
C VAL A 38 -13.09 -4.36 -33.67
N GLU A 39 -13.01 -3.39 -34.57
CA GLU A 39 -13.08 -1.96 -34.26
C GLU A 39 -14.50 -1.45 -34.54
N VAL A 40 -15.25 -1.21 -33.47
CA VAL A 40 -16.64 -0.73 -33.53
C VAL A 40 -16.63 0.77 -33.33
N VAL A 41 -16.87 1.53 -34.41
CA VAL A 41 -16.90 2.99 -34.39
C VAL A 41 -18.35 3.48 -34.22
N ALA A 42 -18.78 3.62 -32.96
CA ALA A 42 -20.07 4.22 -32.58
C ALA A 42 -19.91 5.70 -32.20
N ARG A 43 -21.00 6.48 -32.27
CA ARG A 43 -21.04 7.86 -31.74
C ARG A 43 -21.43 7.86 -30.26
N PRO A 44 -21.05 8.86 -29.45
CA PRO A 44 -20.89 8.68 -28.00
C PRO A 44 -22.17 8.63 -27.12
N ILE A 45 -23.36 8.38 -27.67
CA ILE A 45 -24.63 8.66 -26.98
C ILE A 45 -25.54 7.42 -26.77
N ASP A 46 -25.51 6.41 -27.66
CA ASP A 46 -26.51 5.33 -27.66
C ASP A 46 -25.91 3.91 -27.58
N LEU A 47 -25.27 3.55 -26.45
CA LEU A 47 -24.87 2.17 -26.13
C LEU A 47 -24.99 1.90 -24.62
N PRO A 48 -26.05 1.21 -24.14
CA PRO A 48 -26.17 0.83 -22.73
C PRO A 48 -25.28 -0.37 -22.36
N TYR A 49 -25.48 -1.52 -23.02
CA TYR A 49 -24.86 -2.80 -22.67
C TYR A 49 -24.53 -3.64 -23.90
N GLY A 50 -23.51 -4.50 -23.82
CA GLY A 50 -23.07 -5.36 -24.93
C GLY A 50 -22.88 -6.81 -24.47
N ALA A 51 -23.73 -7.72 -24.97
CA ALA A 51 -23.66 -9.14 -24.67
C ALA A 51 -23.03 -9.93 -25.83
N PHE A 52 -22.22 -10.96 -25.50
CA PHE A 52 -21.64 -11.89 -26.48
C PHE A 52 -22.02 -13.33 -26.13
N ALA A 53 -22.58 -14.05 -27.11
CA ALA A 53 -22.85 -15.46 -27.01
C ALA A 53 -22.12 -16.23 -28.13
N ARG A 54 -21.68 -17.44 -27.82
CA ARG A 54 -21.00 -18.36 -28.73
C ARG A 54 -21.93 -19.52 -29.07
N LEU A 55 -21.92 -20.00 -30.30
CA LEU A 55 -22.57 -21.28 -30.63
C LEU A 55 -21.53 -22.40 -30.58
N VAL A 56 -21.82 -23.49 -29.86
CA VAL A 56 -20.99 -24.69 -29.78
C VAL A 56 -21.88 -25.92 -29.90
N ARG A 57 -21.77 -26.64 -31.03
CA ARG A 57 -22.53 -27.88 -31.29
C ARG A 57 -24.03 -27.72 -30.97
N ASP A 58 -24.63 -26.73 -31.61
CA ASP A 58 -26.06 -26.41 -31.55
C ASP A 58 -26.60 -26.05 -30.15
N ARG A 59 -25.71 -25.61 -29.24
CA ARG A 59 -26.05 -24.90 -28.01
C ARG A 59 -25.49 -23.49 -28.00
N ILE A 60 -26.22 -22.56 -27.38
CA ILE A 60 -25.79 -21.20 -27.09
C ILE A 60 -25.04 -21.20 -25.75
N ASP A 61 -23.84 -20.64 -25.75
CA ASP A 61 -22.88 -20.59 -24.65
C ASP A 61 -22.60 -19.09 -24.34
N PRO A 62 -23.26 -18.49 -23.33
CA PRO A 62 -23.19 -17.05 -23.07
C PRO A 62 -21.89 -16.69 -22.34
N MET A 63 -21.08 -15.81 -22.92
CA MET A 63 -19.91 -15.26 -22.22
C MET A 63 -20.33 -14.04 -21.41
N TRP A 64 -20.27 -14.17 -20.08
CA TRP A 64 -20.76 -13.16 -19.14
C TRP A 64 -19.97 -11.85 -19.23
N GLY A 65 -20.70 -10.73 -19.18
CA GLY A 65 -20.15 -9.37 -19.38
C GLY A 65 -21.03 -8.25 -18.84
N ALA A 66 -21.98 -8.57 -17.95
CA ALA A 66 -22.73 -7.61 -17.15
C ALA A 66 -23.24 -8.31 -15.88
N GLN A 67 -23.09 -7.67 -14.73
CA GLN A 67 -24.00 -7.83 -13.59
C GLN A 67 -25.03 -6.69 -13.67
N ASP A 68 -26.10 -6.78 -12.87
CA ASP A 68 -27.21 -5.83 -12.84
C ASP A 68 -28.04 -5.76 -14.15
N ALA A 69 -28.87 -6.80 -14.35
CA ALA A 69 -29.97 -6.75 -15.31
C ALA A 69 -31.22 -6.13 -14.65
N ASP A 70 -31.73 -5.04 -15.23
CA ASP A 70 -32.99 -4.42 -14.83
C ASP A 70 -34.19 -5.35 -15.15
N PRO A 71 -35.12 -5.60 -14.21
CA PRO A 71 -36.31 -6.41 -14.45
C PRO A 71 -37.15 -5.98 -15.68
N GLU A 72 -37.23 -4.69 -16.01
CA GLU A 72 -38.05 -4.23 -17.15
C GLU A 72 -37.50 -4.72 -18.50
N GLY A 73 -36.16 -4.82 -18.64
CA GLY A 73 -35.52 -5.30 -19.86
C GLY A 73 -35.77 -6.79 -20.15
N TYR A 74 -36.16 -7.57 -19.14
CA TYR A 74 -36.38 -9.01 -19.27
C TYR A 74 -37.72 -9.34 -19.93
N TRP A 75 -38.77 -8.60 -19.59
CA TRP A 75 -40.12 -8.81 -20.16
C TRP A 75 -40.16 -8.48 -21.65
N VAL A 76 -39.46 -7.42 -22.08
CA VAL A 76 -39.34 -7.05 -23.51
C VAL A 76 -38.63 -8.13 -24.34
N PHE A 77 -37.71 -8.90 -23.73
CA PHE A 77 -37.06 -10.02 -24.39
C PHE A 77 -38.00 -11.24 -24.53
N ALA A 78 -38.84 -11.51 -23.53
CA ALA A 78 -39.83 -12.59 -23.59
C ALA A 78 -40.88 -12.35 -24.69
N ASP A 79 -41.45 -11.15 -24.75
CA ASP A 79 -42.46 -10.73 -25.74
C ASP A 79 -41.97 -10.94 -27.19
N GLU A 80 -40.72 -10.57 -27.49
CA GLU A 80 -40.12 -10.70 -28.82
C GLU A 80 -39.74 -12.16 -29.16
N VAL A 81 -39.42 -13.00 -28.17
CA VAL A 81 -39.19 -14.45 -28.38
C VAL A 81 -40.50 -15.18 -28.66
N GLU A 82 -41.59 -14.85 -27.97
CA GLU A 82 -42.92 -15.40 -28.27
C GLU A 82 -43.36 -14.99 -29.68
N ARG A 83 -43.10 -13.72 -30.07
CA ARG A 83 -43.36 -13.20 -31.42
C ARG A 83 -42.54 -13.89 -32.53
N LEU A 84 -41.46 -14.60 -32.19
CA LEU A 84 -40.65 -15.39 -33.12
C LEU A 84 -41.09 -16.87 -33.22
N GLY A 85 -42.11 -17.30 -32.46
CA GLY A 85 -42.85 -18.53 -32.72
C GLY A 85 -42.14 -19.84 -32.41
N GLN A 86 -41.24 -19.86 -31.41
CA GLN A 86 -40.65 -21.10 -30.88
C GLN A 86 -41.28 -21.46 -29.52
N PRO A 87 -42.15 -22.48 -29.43
CA PRO A 87 -42.74 -22.89 -28.16
C PRO A 87 -41.73 -23.71 -27.35
N THR A 88 -41.16 -23.09 -26.32
CA THR A 88 -40.43 -23.77 -25.24
C THR A 88 -40.74 -23.02 -23.95
N GLU A 89 -41.22 -23.70 -22.91
CA GLU A 89 -41.62 -23.03 -21.66
C GLU A 89 -40.37 -22.59 -20.89
N ILE A 90 -40.12 -21.29 -20.92
CA ILE A 90 -38.89 -20.65 -20.41
C ILE A 90 -38.83 -20.67 -18.86
N GLU A 91 -39.98 -20.81 -18.19
CA GLU A 91 -40.08 -20.82 -16.72
C GLU A 91 -39.31 -21.99 -16.08
N ASP A 92 -39.29 -23.17 -16.70
CA ASP A 92 -38.50 -24.34 -16.24
C ASP A 92 -36.98 -24.11 -16.32
N LEU A 93 -36.52 -23.34 -17.31
CA LEU A 93 -35.11 -23.00 -17.49
C LEU A 93 -34.65 -21.96 -16.46
N ILE A 94 -35.54 -21.05 -16.07
CA ILE A 94 -35.29 -19.99 -15.07
C ILE A 94 -35.30 -20.56 -13.65
N SER A 95 -36.28 -21.42 -13.32
CA SER A 95 -36.55 -21.88 -11.95
C SER A 95 -35.41 -22.68 -11.31
N SER A 96 -34.62 -23.38 -12.13
CA SER A 96 -33.63 -24.39 -11.72
C SER A 96 -32.17 -23.90 -11.80
N ALA A 97 -31.86 -22.99 -12.71
CA ALA A 97 -30.48 -22.56 -13.00
C ALA A 97 -29.92 -21.52 -12.01
N PHE A 98 -30.78 -20.66 -11.43
CA PHE A 98 -30.34 -19.45 -10.72
C PHE A 98 -30.67 -19.38 -9.23
N LYS A 99 -31.24 -20.43 -8.63
CA LYS A 99 -31.36 -20.54 -7.16
C LYS A 99 -30.01 -20.93 -6.53
N PRO A 100 -29.53 -20.20 -5.51
CA PRO A 100 -28.46 -20.68 -4.65
C PRO A 100 -28.76 -22.10 -4.14
N ASP A 101 -27.73 -22.93 -4.11
CA ASP A 101 -27.75 -24.33 -3.70
C ASP A 101 -28.75 -25.26 -4.44
N SER A 102 -29.20 -24.88 -5.64
CA SER A 102 -29.78 -25.84 -6.59
C SER A 102 -28.80 -26.97 -6.92
N ALA A 103 -29.30 -28.09 -7.44
CA ALA A 103 -28.43 -29.20 -7.87
C ALA A 103 -27.39 -28.74 -8.90
N SER A 104 -27.82 -27.92 -9.87
CA SER A 104 -26.98 -27.28 -10.88
C SER A 104 -25.88 -26.41 -10.26
N HIS A 105 -26.23 -25.58 -9.27
CA HIS A 105 -25.29 -24.71 -8.55
C HIS A 105 -24.26 -25.52 -7.76
N ARG A 106 -24.69 -26.56 -7.04
CA ARG A 106 -23.81 -27.44 -6.25
C ARG A 106 -22.85 -28.25 -7.13
N VAL A 107 -23.30 -28.77 -8.27
CA VAL A 107 -22.44 -29.46 -9.24
C VAL A 107 -21.41 -28.50 -9.86
N ALA A 108 -21.82 -27.30 -10.27
CA ALA A 108 -20.90 -26.30 -10.82
C ALA A 108 -19.81 -25.89 -9.80
N ARG A 109 -20.19 -25.72 -8.54
CA ARG A 109 -19.27 -25.40 -7.44
C ARG A 109 -18.30 -26.54 -7.12
N ALA A 110 -18.79 -27.77 -7.04
CA ALA A 110 -17.96 -28.95 -6.79
C ALA A 110 -16.89 -29.19 -7.88
N ILE A 111 -17.18 -28.84 -9.14
CA ILE A 111 -16.23 -28.89 -10.25
C ILE A 111 -15.17 -27.77 -10.17
N TYR A 112 -15.49 -26.64 -9.52
CA TYR A 112 -14.60 -25.49 -9.38
C TYR A 112 -13.65 -25.60 -8.19
N ASP A 113 -14.12 -26.18 -7.07
CA ASP A 113 -13.37 -26.30 -5.81
C ASP A 113 -12.40 -27.52 -5.77
N GLU A 114 -12.30 -28.33 -6.85
CA GLU A 114 -11.43 -29.51 -6.90
C GLU A 114 -9.93 -29.15 -7.16
N PRO A 115 -8.96 -29.59 -6.31
CA PRO A 115 -7.56 -29.17 -6.45
C PRO A 115 -6.85 -29.74 -7.69
N GLN A 116 -6.41 -28.86 -8.59
CA GLN A 116 -5.69 -29.27 -9.82
C GLN A 116 -4.23 -29.69 -9.55
N HIS A 117 -4.03 -30.89 -9.01
CA HIS A 117 -2.74 -31.57 -9.05
C HIS A 117 -2.58 -32.36 -10.36
N GLY A 118 -1.69 -31.89 -11.22
CA GLY A 118 -1.57 -32.38 -12.59
C GLY A 118 -0.91 -33.76 -12.71
N THR A 119 -1.65 -34.72 -13.27
CA THR A 119 -1.16 -35.65 -14.31
C THR A 119 -2.35 -36.24 -15.07
N CYS A 120 -2.15 -36.70 -16.30
CA CYS A 120 -3.24 -37.16 -17.16
C CYS A 120 -3.83 -38.51 -16.72
N GLY A 121 -5.04 -38.54 -16.15
CA GLY A 121 -5.76 -39.80 -15.89
C GLY A 121 -7.13 -39.62 -15.23
N ARG A 122 -8.18 -40.13 -15.91
CA ARG A 122 -9.57 -40.26 -15.41
C ARG A 122 -9.62 -40.87 -14.00
N PRO A 123 -10.55 -40.44 -13.11
CA PRO A 123 -11.95 -40.87 -13.28
C PRO A 123 -13.05 -39.87 -12.85
N LEU A 124 -13.54 -39.08 -13.82
CA LEU A 124 -14.84 -38.37 -13.71
C LEU A 124 -16.06 -39.33 -13.64
N GLY A 125 -15.85 -40.66 -13.77
CA GLY A 125 -16.91 -41.65 -13.89
C GLY A 125 -17.69 -41.88 -12.59
N ARG A 126 -16.99 -42.08 -11.46
CA ARG A 126 -17.66 -42.43 -10.19
C ARG A 126 -18.65 -41.37 -9.74
N THR A 127 -18.33 -40.09 -9.91
CA THR A 127 -19.20 -38.97 -9.55
C THR A 127 -20.48 -38.94 -10.40
N LEU A 128 -20.40 -39.35 -11.67
CA LEU A 128 -21.56 -39.42 -12.56
C LEU A 128 -22.46 -40.62 -12.23
N ASP A 129 -21.87 -41.77 -11.85
CA ASP A 129 -22.63 -42.94 -11.41
C ASP A 129 -23.44 -42.62 -10.13
N THR A 130 -22.87 -41.87 -9.16
CA THR A 130 -23.60 -41.46 -7.94
C THR A 130 -24.69 -40.43 -8.22
N LEU A 131 -24.51 -39.56 -9.23
CA LEU A 131 -25.53 -38.59 -9.65
C LEU A 131 -26.72 -39.26 -10.36
N ALA A 132 -26.52 -40.42 -10.99
CA ALA A 132 -27.60 -41.17 -11.63
C ALA A 132 -28.57 -41.81 -10.62
N GLU A 133 -28.08 -42.26 -9.45
CA GLU A 133 -28.92 -42.79 -8.37
C GLU A 133 -29.73 -41.68 -7.67
N LEU A 134 -29.16 -40.47 -7.56
CA LEU A 134 -29.81 -39.32 -6.91
C LEU A 134 -30.85 -38.58 -7.78
N ALA A 135 -30.85 -38.79 -9.10
CA ALA A 135 -31.81 -38.18 -10.03
C ALA A 135 -32.99 -39.11 -10.37
N GLY A 136 -33.18 -40.19 -9.61
CA GLY A 136 -33.94 -41.38 -10.03
C GLY A 136 -35.35 -41.56 -9.49
N SER A 137 -35.87 -40.68 -8.61
CA SER A 137 -37.25 -40.77 -8.11
C SER A 137 -37.73 -39.50 -7.38
N ASP A 138 -38.74 -38.83 -7.92
CA ASP A 138 -39.74 -38.14 -7.09
C ASP A 138 -40.63 -39.19 -6.42
N PRO A 139 -41.07 -38.94 -5.18
CA PRO A 139 -42.46 -38.51 -5.03
C PRO A 139 -42.67 -37.37 -4.02
N ASP A 140 -43.70 -36.58 -4.30
CA ASP A 140 -44.59 -35.80 -3.42
C ASP A 140 -44.16 -35.53 -1.96
N PHE A 141 -44.08 -34.25 -1.60
CA PHE A 141 -43.80 -33.79 -0.23
C PHE A 141 -44.76 -32.68 0.24
N ASP A 142 -46.06 -32.97 0.20
CA ASP A 142 -46.96 -32.51 1.27
C ASP A 142 -46.72 -33.39 2.51
N ASP A 143 -47.05 -32.88 3.70
CA ASP A 143 -46.75 -33.47 5.03
C ASP A 143 -45.26 -33.70 5.34
N PHE A 144 -44.64 -32.79 6.12
CA PHE A 144 -43.99 -33.10 7.43
C PHE A 144 -43.32 -31.85 8.04
N TYR A 145 -44.11 -31.02 8.73
CA TYR A 145 -43.62 -30.10 9.78
C TYR A 145 -44.72 -29.84 10.80
N ALA A 146 -44.78 -30.69 11.82
CA ALA A 146 -45.56 -30.51 13.04
C ALA A 146 -44.81 -31.23 14.18
N ASP A 147 -44.61 -30.49 15.28
CA ASP A 147 -44.37 -30.98 16.65
C ASP A 147 -43.10 -31.85 16.90
N ASP A 148 -42.46 -31.92 18.07
CA ASP A 148 -42.38 -30.96 19.20
C ASP A 148 -41.13 -31.27 20.07
N GLU A 149 -40.79 -30.29 20.92
CA GLU A 149 -40.14 -30.31 22.26
C GLU A 149 -39.18 -31.45 22.77
N ASP A 150 -38.13 -30.98 23.46
CA ASP A 150 -37.48 -31.52 24.69
C ASP A 150 -36.76 -32.88 24.79
N GLY A 151 -35.68 -32.91 25.59
CA GLY A 151 -35.01 -34.14 26.06
C GLY A 151 -33.59 -33.99 26.60
N ASP A 152 -33.42 -33.81 27.93
CA ASP A 152 -32.11 -33.88 28.63
C ASP A 152 -31.55 -35.32 28.71
N GLY A 153 -30.23 -35.47 28.94
CA GLY A 153 -29.63 -36.78 29.26
C GLY A 153 -28.11 -36.81 29.47
N ASP A 154 -27.67 -36.84 30.74
CA ASP A 154 -26.27 -37.07 31.13
C ASP A 154 -25.85 -38.55 31.07
N GLY A 155 -24.54 -38.84 30.95
CA GLY A 155 -24.03 -40.21 31.12
C GLY A 155 -22.52 -40.40 30.98
N GLU A 156 -21.81 -40.63 32.09
CA GLU A 156 -20.44 -41.15 32.09
C GLU A 156 -20.40 -42.67 31.84
N THR A 157 -19.34 -43.19 31.23
CA THR A 157 -18.77 -44.50 31.64
C THR A 157 -17.30 -44.66 31.21
N ASP A 158 -16.60 -45.54 31.91
CA ASP A 158 -15.13 -45.72 31.88
C ASP A 158 -14.72 -47.03 31.14
N GLY A 159 -13.45 -47.15 30.75
CA GLY A 159 -12.82 -48.47 30.61
C GLY A 159 -11.97 -48.79 29.36
N SER A 160 -10.68 -49.00 29.64
CA SER A 160 -9.78 -50.00 29.02
C SER A 160 -8.94 -49.68 27.77
N ALA A 161 -7.70 -50.17 27.86
CA ALA A 161 -6.64 -50.36 26.85
C ALA A 161 -5.80 -51.57 27.35
N PRO A 162 -4.68 -52.03 26.71
CA PRO A 162 -4.06 -51.65 25.44
C PRO A 162 -3.81 -52.89 24.52
N VAL A 163 -2.93 -52.79 23.50
CA VAL A 163 -1.80 -53.73 23.21
C VAL A 163 -1.11 -53.47 21.84
N ASN A 164 0.23 -53.33 21.89
CA ASN A 164 1.32 -53.56 20.92
C ASN A 164 1.25 -53.13 19.43
N ASP A 165 2.18 -52.24 19.08
CA ASP A 165 3.33 -52.47 18.18
C ASP A 165 3.25 -53.49 17.02
N VAL A 166 3.52 -53.01 15.79
CA VAL A 166 4.64 -53.53 14.98
C VAL A 166 5.38 -52.36 14.33
N ALA A 167 6.67 -52.21 14.66
CA ALA A 167 7.60 -51.34 13.93
C ALA A 167 8.88 -52.12 13.59
N ALA A 168 9.48 -51.79 12.44
CA ALA A 168 10.73 -52.32 11.89
C ALA A 168 10.77 -53.83 11.51
N ILE A 169 11.01 -54.09 10.22
CA ILE A 169 11.99 -55.07 9.67
C ILE A 169 12.27 -54.64 8.22
N ALA A 170 13.52 -54.30 7.91
CA ALA A 170 14.18 -54.37 6.59
C ALA A 170 15.50 -53.54 6.60
N ASP A 171 16.56 -54.06 7.24
CA ASP A 171 17.87 -53.39 7.29
C ASP A 171 18.98 -54.27 6.66
N ALA A 172 19.47 -53.84 5.50
CA ALA A 172 20.71 -54.27 4.80
C ALA A 172 20.90 -53.32 3.58
N VAL A 173 22.10 -52.91 3.15
CA VAL A 173 23.40 -53.60 3.12
C VAL A 173 24.55 -52.62 3.44
N LYS A 174 25.62 -53.12 4.10
CA LYS A 174 26.88 -52.42 4.43
C LYS A 174 27.86 -52.48 3.21
N GLN A 175 29.04 -51.85 3.08
CA GLN A 175 30.10 -51.59 4.07
C GLN A 175 31.33 -50.88 3.40
N THR A 176 31.84 -49.76 3.95
CA THR A 176 33.30 -49.34 3.97
C THR A 176 34.11 -49.12 2.65
N PRO A 177 35.40 -48.67 2.66
CA PRO A 177 36.01 -47.48 3.32
C PRO A 177 37.05 -46.71 2.42
N SER A 178 37.57 -45.53 2.86
CA SER A 178 39.01 -45.10 2.80
C SER A 178 39.27 -43.58 3.04
N ALA A 179 40.54 -43.22 3.32
CA ALA A 179 41.15 -41.88 3.51
C ALA A 179 42.71 -42.03 3.38
N PRO A 180 43.64 -41.09 3.69
CA PRO A 180 43.58 -39.63 4.00
C PRO A 180 44.67 -38.78 3.26
N SER A 181 44.84 -37.47 3.59
CA SER A 181 46.09 -36.63 3.53
C SER A 181 45.78 -35.11 3.53
N SER A 182 46.73 -34.16 3.66
CA SER A 182 47.64 -33.81 4.79
C SER A 182 48.46 -32.53 4.49
N GLU A 183 48.57 -31.59 5.45
CA GLU A 183 49.39 -30.35 5.47
C GLU A 183 50.94 -30.62 5.50
N PRO A 184 51.91 -29.66 5.27
CA PRO A 184 52.09 -28.38 6.02
C PRO A 184 52.89 -27.20 5.36
N THR A 185 53.33 -26.25 6.21
CA THR A 185 54.01 -24.94 6.02
C THR A 185 55.52 -24.97 5.66
N ASN A 186 56.11 -23.85 5.12
CA ASN A 186 56.99 -22.90 5.87
C ASN A 186 57.81 -21.82 5.06
N VAL A 187 57.92 -20.61 5.66
CA VAL A 187 59.10 -19.69 5.86
C VAL A 187 60.09 -19.23 4.74
N THR A 188 60.50 -17.96 4.85
CA THR A 188 61.46 -17.14 4.05
C THR A 188 62.95 -17.24 4.44
N PRO A 189 63.90 -16.75 3.61
CA PRO A 189 65.10 -16.05 4.12
C PRO A 189 65.61 -14.83 3.30
N ILE A 190 66.60 -14.12 3.86
CA ILE A 190 67.31 -12.88 3.42
C ILE A 190 68.71 -12.80 4.13
N PRO A 191 69.68 -11.90 3.84
CA PRO A 191 69.65 -10.59 3.15
C PRO A 191 70.46 -10.57 1.81
N PRO A 192 71.63 -9.89 1.56
CA PRO A 192 72.63 -9.21 2.41
C PRO A 192 72.57 -7.65 2.39
N THR A 193 73.63 -6.97 2.85
CA THR A 193 73.80 -5.49 2.96
C THR A 193 75.23 -5.03 2.64
N GLN A 194 75.44 -3.78 2.19
CA GLN A 194 76.73 -3.02 2.27
C GLN A 194 76.51 -1.47 2.22
N PRO A 195 77.49 -0.61 2.63
CA PRO A 195 77.17 0.57 3.47
C PRO A 195 77.75 1.95 2.94
N PRO A 196 78.24 2.97 3.70
CA PRO A 196 77.64 4.33 3.62
C PRO A 196 78.57 5.58 3.48
N ALA A 197 78.04 6.68 2.91
CA ALA A 197 78.43 8.10 3.10
C ALA A 197 77.31 9.00 2.49
N ALA A 198 76.77 10.10 3.04
CA ALA A 198 77.25 11.26 3.83
C ALA A 198 77.83 12.43 2.97
N PRO A 199 77.55 13.73 3.26
CA PRO A 199 76.45 14.36 4.03
C PRO A 199 75.63 15.37 3.18
N ALA A 200 74.66 16.09 3.78
CA ALA A 200 73.69 16.95 3.07
C ALA A 200 74.01 18.46 3.06
N GLN A 201 73.35 19.20 2.16
CA GLN A 201 73.10 20.65 2.26
C GLN A 201 71.57 20.92 2.23
N PRO A 202 71.07 22.01 2.86
CA PRO A 202 69.65 22.16 3.13
C PRO A 202 68.86 22.74 1.95
N GLN A 203 67.73 22.13 1.63
CA GLN A 203 66.65 22.74 0.85
C GLN A 203 65.37 22.82 1.68
N SER A 204 64.58 23.86 1.46
CA SER A 204 63.36 24.18 2.21
C SER A 204 62.33 23.05 2.11
N ALA A 205 61.86 22.55 3.25
CA ALA A 205 60.88 21.48 3.29
C ALA A 205 59.53 21.90 2.67
N PRO A 206 59.00 21.13 1.69
CA PRO A 206 57.57 21.15 1.38
C PRO A 206 56.75 20.75 2.61
N PRO A 207 55.42 21.03 2.64
CA PRO A 207 54.55 20.49 3.69
C PRO A 207 54.73 18.97 3.76
N GLN A 208 55.07 18.46 4.95
CA GLN A 208 55.49 17.07 5.12
C GLN A 208 54.36 16.12 4.72
N ALA A 209 54.62 15.33 3.67
CA ALA A 209 53.72 14.25 3.28
C ALA A 209 53.59 13.27 4.45
N ILE A 210 52.36 13.12 4.96
CA ILE A 210 52.02 12.10 5.95
C ILE A 210 52.47 10.75 5.36
N PRO A 211 53.21 9.90 6.11
CA PRO A 211 53.68 8.62 5.57
C PRO A 211 52.48 7.80 5.08
N LYS A 212 52.56 7.30 3.84
CA LYS A 212 51.50 6.52 3.17
C LYS A 212 51.34 5.11 3.77
N GLY A 213 50.97 5.06 5.05
CA GLY A 213 50.68 3.84 5.79
C GLY A 213 49.28 3.30 5.47
N ASN A 214 49.15 2.63 4.33
CA ASN A 214 47.97 1.87 3.89
C ASN A 214 46.62 2.58 4.14
N THR A 215 46.51 3.82 3.66
CA THR A 215 45.22 4.50 3.52
C THR A 215 44.40 3.78 2.45
N LEU A 216 43.18 3.36 2.78
CA LEU A 216 42.28 2.62 1.89
C LEU A 216 41.18 3.51 1.28
N MET A 217 40.91 4.65 1.90
CA MET A 217 39.92 5.65 1.51
C MET A 217 40.30 6.97 2.17
N GLN A 218 40.19 8.11 1.48
CA GLN A 218 40.47 9.43 2.05
C GLN A 218 39.62 10.49 1.36
N PHE A 219 39.04 11.43 2.09
CA PHE A 219 38.41 12.61 1.51
C PHE A 219 38.38 13.79 2.49
N THR A 220 38.29 15.03 1.98
CA THR A 220 38.07 16.23 2.80
C THR A 220 36.78 16.94 2.42
N ILE A 221 35.96 17.26 3.42
CA ILE A 221 34.65 17.91 3.25
C ILE A 221 34.44 19.01 4.32
N ASP A 222 33.48 19.90 4.12
CA ASP A 222 33.12 20.94 5.10
C ASP A 222 32.16 20.38 6.16
N LYS A 223 32.42 20.64 7.47
CA LYS A 223 31.65 20.06 8.60
C LYS A 223 30.14 20.21 8.45
N GLY A 224 29.67 21.44 8.19
CA GLY A 224 28.25 21.80 8.30
C GLY A 224 27.31 20.99 7.39
N PRO A 225 27.52 21.00 6.06
CA PRO A 225 26.73 20.21 5.12
C PRO A 225 26.82 18.70 5.42
N PHE A 226 28.03 18.19 5.67
CA PHE A 226 28.24 16.76 5.95
C PHE A 226 27.49 16.29 7.20
N LEU A 227 27.57 17.06 8.28
CA LEU A 227 26.88 16.77 9.54
C LEU A 227 25.34 16.83 9.38
N SER A 228 24.83 17.79 8.61
CA SER A 228 23.40 17.93 8.31
C SER A 228 22.87 16.75 7.48
N ALA A 229 23.64 16.32 6.47
CA ALA A 229 23.33 15.15 5.65
C ALA A 229 23.37 13.86 6.49
N LEU A 230 24.43 13.68 7.28
CA LEU A 230 24.65 12.52 8.15
C LEU A 230 23.55 12.38 9.21
N LYS A 231 23.25 13.44 9.98
CA LYS A 231 22.20 13.43 10.99
C LYS A 231 20.83 13.06 10.39
N ARG A 232 20.56 13.48 9.15
CA ARG A 232 19.32 13.16 8.42
C ARG A 232 19.26 11.70 7.96
N VAL A 233 20.31 11.20 7.30
CA VAL A 233 20.38 9.81 6.83
C VAL A 233 20.27 8.83 8.01
N VAL A 234 20.96 9.13 9.13
CA VAL A 234 20.79 8.37 10.38
C VAL A 234 19.34 8.45 10.88
N ALA A 235 18.76 9.64 11.03
CA ALA A 235 17.42 9.80 11.61
C ALA A 235 16.27 9.23 10.77
N LEU A 236 16.47 8.99 9.46
CA LEU A 236 15.48 8.37 8.58
C LEU A 236 15.51 6.84 8.59
N ALA A 237 16.68 6.24 8.81
CA ALA A 237 16.84 4.77 8.93
C ALA A 237 16.89 4.25 10.38
N ALA A 238 16.96 5.14 11.38
CA ALA A 238 17.16 4.76 12.79
C ALA A 238 15.94 4.08 13.44
N LYS A 239 15.85 2.76 13.30
CA LYS A 239 15.38 1.87 14.37
C LYS A 239 16.59 1.26 15.09
N LYS A 240 16.48 1.02 16.40
CA LYS A 240 17.44 0.14 17.08
C LYS A 240 17.31 -1.26 16.49
N SER A 241 18.41 -1.84 16.03
CA SER A 241 18.42 -3.11 15.33
C SER A 241 19.22 -4.17 16.10
N ALA A 242 18.75 -5.41 16.08
CA ALA A 242 19.55 -6.55 16.53
C ALA A 242 20.70 -6.87 15.56
N ILE A 243 20.74 -6.26 14.37
CA ILE A 243 21.72 -6.48 13.31
C ILE A 243 22.69 -5.27 13.25
N PRO A 244 23.91 -5.35 13.81
CA PRO A 244 24.74 -4.16 14.08
C PRO A 244 25.36 -3.45 12.86
N ILE A 245 25.15 -3.95 11.64
CA ILE A 245 25.51 -3.23 10.39
C ILE A 245 24.44 -2.19 10.01
N LEU A 246 23.18 -2.40 10.42
CA LEU A 246 22.07 -1.45 10.16
C LEU A 246 22.14 -0.20 11.06
N GLU A 247 22.90 -0.25 12.16
CA GLU A 247 23.26 0.93 12.97
C GLU A 247 24.40 1.76 12.35
N CYS A 248 24.96 1.32 11.22
CA CYS A 248 26.02 2.01 10.50
C CYS A 248 25.47 2.85 9.34
N VAL A 249 26.21 3.89 8.98
CA VAL A 249 26.11 4.59 7.70
C VAL A 249 27.23 4.06 6.81
N LEU A 250 26.87 3.64 5.60
CA LEU A 250 27.84 3.39 4.54
C LEU A 250 28.33 4.72 3.98
N LEU A 251 29.65 4.93 4.04
CA LEU A 251 30.37 5.95 3.28
C LEU A 251 30.82 5.30 1.96
N ASP A 252 30.42 5.88 0.83
CA ASP A 252 30.80 5.44 -0.52
C ASP A 252 31.48 6.63 -1.22
N VAL A 253 32.81 6.54 -1.44
CA VAL A 253 33.65 7.66 -1.91
C VAL A 253 34.11 7.39 -3.33
N SER A 254 33.77 8.29 -4.24
CA SER A 254 34.32 8.40 -5.59
C SER A 254 35.32 9.58 -5.68
N ASP A 255 35.86 9.86 -6.87
CA ASP A 255 36.84 10.94 -7.09
C ASP A 255 36.31 12.34 -6.72
N THR A 256 34.99 12.56 -6.80
CA THR A 256 34.35 13.88 -6.62
C THR A 256 33.07 13.88 -5.77
N VAL A 257 32.44 12.71 -5.57
CA VAL A 257 31.16 12.58 -4.85
C VAL A 257 31.28 11.57 -3.71
N LEU A 258 30.76 11.98 -2.56
CA LEU A 258 30.47 11.14 -1.40
C LEU A 258 28.98 10.77 -1.42
N ALA A 259 28.67 9.49 -1.35
CA ALA A 259 27.32 9.02 -1.03
C ALA A 259 27.28 8.50 0.41
N LEU A 260 26.26 8.91 1.16
CA LEU A 260 25.93 8.35 2.47
C LEU A 260 24.68 7.50 2.32
N SER A 261 24.72 6.24 2.77
CA SER A 261 23.54 5.36 2.77
C SER A 261 23.28 4.77 4.17
N ALA A 262 22.01 4.70 4.58
CA ALA A 262 21.55 3.98 5.77
C ALA A 262 20.27 3.18 5.44
N SER A 263 20.02 2.09 6.17
CA SER A 263 18.92 1.16 5.88
C SER A 263 18.46 0.44 7.15
N ASP A 264 17.15 0.19 7.28
CA ASP A 264 16.58 -0.76 8.25
C ASP A 264 16.01 -2.02 7.56
N MET A 265 16.41 -2.27 6.30
CA MET A 265 15.88 -3.26 5.35
C MET A 265 14.44 -3.01 4.86
N ALA A 266 13.61 -2.27 5.59
CA ALA A 266 12.28 -1.87 5.14
C ALA A 266 12.28 -0.48 4.48
N VAL A 267 13.17 0.41 4.93
CA VAL A 267 13.46 1.74 4.38
C VAL A 267 14.95 1.85 4.10
N ASP A 268 15.30 2.36 2.92
CA ASP A 268 16.67 2.64 2.48
C ASP A 268 16.77 4.13 2.12
N VAL A 269 17.76 4.85 2.66
CA VAL A 269 17.99 6.26 2.31
C VAL A 269 19.42 6.49 1.90
N ARG A 270 19.59 7.11 0.73
CA ARG A 270 20.86 7.61 0.21
C ARG A 270 20.80 9.12 0.03
N VAL A 271 21.92 9.80 0.25
CA VAL A 271 22.17 11.18 -0.21
C VAL A 271 23.53 11.24 -0.89
N THR A 272 23.65 12.03 -1.95
CA THR A 272 24.92 12.33 -2.61
C THR A 272 25.36 13.77 -2.30
N MET A 273 26.66 14.00 -2.20
CA MET A 273 27.21 15.35 -2.00
C MET A 273 28.63 15.49 -2.57
N PRO A 274 29.02 16.67 -3.06
CA PRO A 274 30.37 16.90 -3.57
C PRO A 274 31.42 16.84 -2.45
N ILE A 275 32.62 16.39 -2.81
CA ILE A 275 33.81 16.36 -1.94
C ILE A 275 34.59 17.66 -2.16
N SER A 276 34.94 18.36 -1.08
CA SER A 276 35.52 19.71 -1.15
C SER A 276 36.98 19.71 -1.61
N ILE A 277 37.83 18.82 -1.08
CA ILE A 277 39.25 18.72 -1.46
C ILE A 277 39.74 17.27 -1.47
N GLY A 278 39.87 16.72 -2.68
CA GLY A 278 40.58 15.48 -2.96
C GLY A 278 39.89 14.21 -2.47
N ALA A 279 40.04 13.13 -3.24
CA ALA A 279 39.55 11.81 -2.86
C ALA A 279 40.59 10.73 -3.19
N GLN A 280 40.70 9.76 -2.29
CA GLN A 280 41.09 8.40 -2.59
C GLN A 280 39.80 7.56 -2.47
N PRO A 281 39.25 7.05 -3.60
CA PRO A 281 38.02 6.26 -3.60
C PRO A 281 38.07 5.05 -2.67
N GLY A 282 36.90 4.67 -2.14
CA GLY A 282 36.76 3.55 -1.21
C GLY A 282 35.37 3.50 -0.58
N ARG A 283 35.06 2.39 0.10
CA ARG A 283 33.75 2.13 0.72
C ARG A 283 33.96 1.64 2.15
N LEU A 284 33.16 2.14 3.10
CA LEU A 284 33.34 1.82 4.52
C LEU A 284 32.05 2.04 5.33
N ALA A 285 31.65 1.05 6.15
CA ALA A 285 30.52 1.20 7.04
C ALA A 285 30.97 1.68 8.44
N VAL A 286 30.29 2.69 9.00
CA VAL A 286 30.70 3.38 10.24
C VAL A 286 29.49 3.60 11.15
N PRO A 287 29.53 3.30 12.46
CA PRO A 287 28.39 3.48 13.37
C PRO A 287 27.85 4.92 13.34
N GLY A 288 26.61 5.09 12.87
CA GLY A 288 26.11 6.39 12.40
C GLY A 288 25.98 7.43 13.51
N ALA A 289 25.49 7.02 14.68
CA ALA A 289 25.37 7.89 15.86
C ALA A 289 26.73 8.31 16.45
N ALA A 290 27.74 7.42 16.39
CA ALA A 290 29.08 7.72 16.86
C ALA A 290 29.80 8.68 15.91
N LEU A 291 29.65 8.48 14.59
CA LEU A 291 30.15 9.41 13.58
C LEU A 291 29.47 10.78 13.71
N ALA A 292 28.15 10.83 13.84
CA ALA A 292 27.42 12.08 14.02
C ALA A 292 27.92 12.85 15.25
N THR A 293 28.04 12.18 16.40
CA THR A 293 28.54 12.77 17.66
C THR A 293 29.98 13.28 17.53
N ALA A 294 30.87 12.50 16.92
CA ALA A 294 32.28 12.87 16.74
C ALA A 294 32.43 14.10 15.82
N ILE A 295 31.58 14.23 14.80
CA ILE A 295 31.60 15.36 13.86
C ILE A 295 30.95 16.61 14.49
N ASP A 296 29.87 16.44 15.27
CA ASP A 296 29.19 17.53 15.99
C ASP A 296 30.15 18.31 16.90
N ALA A 297 31.02 17.58 17.60
CA ALA A 297 32.00 18.09 18.57
C ALA A 297 33.21 18.82 17.96
N LEU A 298 33.29 18.95 16.63
CA LEU A 298 34.33 19.72 15.93
C LEU A 298 33.94 21.21 15.82
N PRO A 299 34.90 22.14 15.62
CA PRO A 299 34.57 23.56 15.41
C PRO A 299 33.68 23.79 14.19
N ASP A 300 32.76 24.74 14.28
CA ASP A 300 31.95 25.15 13.14
C ASP A 300 32.77 25.87 12.06
N GLY A 301 32.34 25.74 10.80
CA GLY A 301 33.10 26.22 9.64
C GLY A 301 34.39 25.44 9.33
N ALA A 302 34.73 24.40 10.10
CA ALA A 302 35.93 23.60 9.87
C ALA A 302 35.80 22.69 8.64
N GLN A 303 36.91 22.55 7.91
CA GLN A 303 37.12 21.43 7.01
C GLN A 303 37.66 20.22 7.77
N ILE A 304 37.15 19.05 7.39
CA ILE A 304 37.37 17.78 8.08
C ILE A 304 37.86 16.74 7.08
N THR A 305 38.98 16.09 7.38
CA THR A 305 39.54 15.01 6.56
C THR A 305 39.22 13.67 7.20
N LEU A 306 38.63 12.76 6.44
CA LEU A 306 38.23 11.43 6.87
C LEU A 306 39.08 10.39 6.12
N GLU A 307 39.64 9.43 6.85
CA GLU A 307 40.63 8.47 6.35
C GLU A 307 40.36 7.06 6.88
N ALA A 308 40.21 6.07 6.00
CA ALA A 308 40.24 4.66 6.37
C ALA A 308 41.70 4.19 6.42
N VAL A 309 42.18 3.78 7.59
CA VAL A 309 43.58 3.35 7.79
C VAL A 309 43.62 1.84 8.07
N GLY A 310 44.18 1.08 7.14
CA GLY A 310 44.24 -0.39 7.19
C GLY A 310 45.55 -0.94 7.74
N ALA A 311 45.85 -0.70 9.03
CA ALA A 311 47.10 -1.18 9.65
C ALA A 311 47.05 -1.34 11.19
N THR A 312 45.86 -1.49 11.80
CA THR A 312 45.76 -1.70 13.26
C THR A 312 45.49 -3.17 13.60
N ALA A 313 45.94 -3.63 14.77
CA ALA A 313 45.66 -5.00 15.25
C ALA A 313 44.16 -5.30 15.38
N ASP A 314 43.36 -4.23 15.53
CA ASP A 314 41.89 -4.27 15.65
C ASP A 314 41.18 -4.12 14.29
N GLY A 315 41.91 -4.25 13.17
CA GLY A 315 41.39 -4.13 11.80
C GLY A 315 41.51 -2.72 11.19
N VAL A 316 40.59 -2.42 10.25
CA VAL A 316 40.44 -1.08 9.67
C VAL A 316 39.79 -0.14 10.68
N ARG A 317 40.19 1.13 10.68
CA ARG A 317 39.54 2.20 11.47
C ARG A 317 39.37 3.46 10.65
N LEU A 318 38.29 4.19 10.90
CA LEU A 318 38.10 5.54 10.39
C LEU A 318 38.82 6.52 11.32
N ARG A 319 39.78 7.28 10.76
CA ARG A 319 40.40 8.44 11.40
C ARG A 319 39.71 9.70 10.89
N ILE A 320 39.32 10.58 11.82
CA ILE A 320 38.74 11.90 11.52
C ILE A 320 39.74 12.94 12.00
N LEU A 321 40.15 13.85 11.12
CA LEU A 321 41.14 14.90 11.36
C LEU A 321 40.51 16.28 11.23
N CYS A 322 40.78 17.15 12.21
CA CYS A 322 40.36 18.54 12.20
C CYS A 322 41.41 19.40 12.92
N GLY A 323 42.37 19.94 12.17
CA GLY A 323 43.50 20.70 12.73
C GLY A 323 44.35 19.85 13.68
N LYS A 324 44.22 20.09 14.99
CA LYS A 324 44.90 19.30 16.05
C LYS A 324 44.05 18.14 16.57
N THR A 325 42.73 18.17 16.39
CA THR A 325 41.81 17.13 16.86
C THR A 325 41.91 15.90 15.98
N ARG A 326 41.94 14.72 16.61
CA ARG A 326 41.92 13.42 15.95
C ARG A 326 40.95 12.50 16.66
N PHE A 327 39.97 11.97 15.95
CA PHE A 327 39.10 10.89 16.44
C PHE A 327 39.37 9.61 15.67
N HIS A 328 39.10 8.47 16.31
CA HIS A 328 39.22 7.14 15.72
C HIS A 328 37.94 6.37 16.03
N LEU A 329 37.25 5.89 15.00
CA LEU A 329 36.03 5.10 15.14
C LEU A 329 36.25 3.67 14.62
N PRO A 330 35.63 2.66 15.25
CA PRO A 330 35.56 1.32 14.69
C PRO A 330 34.68 1.33 13.43
N THR A 331 34.94 0.40 12.52
CA THR A 331 34.26 0.30 11.22
C THR A 331 33.85 -1.14 10.93
N ARG A 332 32.95 -1.32 9.96
CA ARG A 332 32.55 -2.62 9.42
C ARG A 332 32.87 -2.69 7.93
N TYR A 333 32.90 -3.89 7.38
CA TYR A 333 33.06 -4.12 5.95
C TYR A 333 31.88 -3.49 5.19
N ALA A 334 32.17 -2.94 4.01
CA ALA A 334 31.15 -2.31 3.15
C ALA A 334 30.35 -3.35 2.34
N GLU A 335 30.83 -4.59 2.37
CA GLU A 335 30.29 -5.80 1.77
C GLU A 335 29.18 -6.40 2.63
N ASP A 336 29.23 -6.20 3.97
CA ASP A 336 28.18 -6.57 4.92
C ASP A 336 26.93 -5.66 4.82
N PHE A 337 27.07 -4.48 4.21
CA PHE A 337 26.05 -3.44 4.19
C PHE A 337 25.03 -3.67 3.07
N PRO A 338 23.71 -3.57 3.32
CA PRO A 338 22.69 -3.83 2.32
C PRO A 338 22.79 -2.90 1.11
N VAL A 339 22.76 -3.47 -0.09
CA VAL A 339 22.73 -2.71 -1.35
C VAL A 339 21.36 -2.05 -1.49
N PHE A 340 21.33 -0.75 -1.79
CA PHE A 340 20.10 -0.02 -2.14
C PHE A 340 19.43 -0.70 -3.34
N ALA A 341 18.34 -1.42 -3.09
CA ALA A 341 17.61 -2.15 -4.12
C ALA A 341 16.64 -1.21 -4.87
N PRO A 342 16.74 -1.09 -6.21
CA PRO A 342 15.77 -0.33 -7.00
C PRO A 342 14.38 -0.98 -6.94
N ALA A 343 13.34 -0.23 -7.29
CA ALA A 343 12.02 -0.79 -7.57
C ALA A 343 11.86 -1.17 -9.04
N ASP A 344 10.98 -2.12 -9.31
CA ASP A 344 10.67 -2.70 -10.61
C ASP A 344 9.18 -2.53 -10.95
N GLY A 345 8.83 -1.49 -11.70
CA GLY A 345 7.43 -1.24 -12.06
C GLY A 345 7.16 0.12 -12.71
N ALA A 346 6.05 0.74 -12.33
CA ALA A 346 5.56 1.97 -12.94
C ALA A 346 6.46 3.16 -12.61
N GLU A 347 7.03 3.80 -13.63
CA GLU A 347 7.76 5.06 -13.50
C GLU A 347 6.83 6.25 -13.75
N MET A 348 6.85 7.22 -12.83
CA MET A 348 6.05 8.44 -12.88
C MET A 348 6.78 9.62 -12.20
N THR A 349 6.42 10.84 -12.58
CA THR A 349 7.05 12.07 -12.05
C THR A 349 6.00 12.95 -11.38
N ILE A 350 6.30 13.49 -10.20
CA ILE A 350 5.37 14.27 -9.37
C ILE A 350 6.15 15.42 -8.70
N PRO A 351 5.62 16.65 -8.59
CA PRO A 351 6.29 17.71 -7.82
C PRO A 351 6.44 17.29 -6.35
N ALA A 352 7.63 17.41 -5.76
CA ALA A 352 7.89 16.98 -4.39
C ALA A 352 7.00 17.72 -3.37
N SER A 353 6.72 19.00 -3.63
CA SER A 353 5.77 19.83 -2.90
C SER A 353 4.33 19.29 -2.96
N ALA A 354 3.87 18.83 -4.12
CA ALA A 354 2.55 18.23 -4.30
C ALA A 354 2.43 16.84 -3.65
N LEU A 355 3.48 16.00 -3.77
CA LEU A 355 3.55 14.72 -3.05
C LEU A 355 3.55 14.92 -1.53
N LYS A 356 4.29 15.92 -1.03
CA LYS A 356 4.28 16.32 0.38
C LYS A 356 2.88 16.76 0.83
N GLN A 357 2.22 17.61 0.04
CA GLN A 357 0.86 18.07 0.33
C GLN A 357 -0.15 16.93 0.34
N ALA A 358 -0.06 15.98 -0.59
CA ALA A 358 -0.93 14.80 -0.61
C ALA A 358 -0.75 13.92 0.64
N ILE A 359 0.49 13.71 1.10
CA ILE A 359 0.76 13.02 2.37
C ILE A 359 0.24 13.84 3.57
N ASP A 360 0.45 15.16 3.60
CA ASP A 360 -0.09 16.05 4.64
C ASP A 360 -1.64 16.00 4.70
N ARG A 361 -2.33 15.93 3.56
CA ARG A 361 -3.79 15.77 3.45
C ARG A 361 -4.27 14.46 4.14
N VAL A 362 -3.53 13.35 4.03
CA VAL A 362 -4.02 12.02 4.46
C VAL A 362 -3.37 11.39 5.69
N VAL A 363 -2.20 11.85 6.15
CA VAL A 363 -1.48 11.19 7.26
C VAL A 363 -2.23 11.23 8.60
N GLY A 364 -3.08 12.23 8.82
CA GLY A 364 -3.84 12.42 10.06
C GLY A 364 -4.86 11.32 10.39
N THR A 365 -5.27 10.51 9.41
CA THR A 365 -6.22 9.39 9.59
C THR A 365 -5.57 8.01 9.54
N MET A 366 -4.24 7.92 9.52
CA MET A 366 -3.51 6.66 9.37
C MET A 366 -3.65 5.74 10.60
N CYS A 367 -3.68 4.42 10.40
CA CYS A 367 -3.74 3.46 11.49
C CYS A 367 -2.37 3.23 12.15
N THR A 368 -2.37 3.13 13.48
CA THR A 368 -1.21 2.80 14.32
C THR A 368 -1.47 1.56 15.20
N ASP A 369 -2.37 0.69 14.75
CA ASP A 369 -2.82 -0.50 15.48
C ASP A 369 -2.35 -1.75 14.74
N ASP A 370 -1.38 -2.45 15.35
CA ASP A 370 -0.72 -3.64 14.78
C ASP A 370 -1.69 -4.80 14.47
N THR A 371 -2.92 -4.77 15.02
CA THR A 371 -3.96 -5.76 14.69
C THR A 371 -4.62 -5.51 13.32
N LYS A 372 -4.32 -4.39 12.65
CA LYS A 372 -4.96 -3.95 11.39
C LYS A 372 -3.92 -3.64 10.29
N PRO A 373 -3.09 -4.63 9.89
CA PRO A 373 -2.00 -4.42 8.93
C PRO A 373 -2.45 -3.96 7.54
N ASN A 374 -3.72 -4.21 7.18
CA ASN A 374 -4.36 -3.68 5.96
C ASN A 374 -4.65 -2.17 6.01
N LEU A 375 -4.48 -1.51 7.17
CA LEU A 375 -4.68 -0.07 7.36
C LEU A 375 -3.42 0.67 7.85
N MET A 376 -2.33 -0.05 8.15
CA MET A 376 -1.07 0.49 8.69
C MET A 376 -0.18 1.17 7.64
N GLY A 377 -0.74 2.10 6.88
CA GLY A 377 0.02 2.81 5.84
C GLY A 377 -0.82 3.74 4.99
N MET A 378 -0.23 4.14 3.87
CA MET A 378 -0.89 4.89 2.81
C MET A 378 -1.05 3.99 1.59
N ALA A 379 -2.30 3.76 1.20
CA ALA A 379 -2.60 3.12 -0.08
C ALA A 379 -2.39 4.14 -1.21
N VAL A 380 -1.88 3.67 -2.34
CA VAL A 380 -1.72 4.44 -3.59
C VAL A 380 -2.42 3.68 -4.70
N HIS A 381 -3.51 4.27 -5.20
CA HIS A 381 -4.36 3.72 -6.25
C HIS A 381 -4.20 4.52 -7.56
N ALA A 382 -4.44 3.87 -8.70
CA ALA A 382 -4.30 4.48 -10.01
C ALA A 382 -5.51 5.37 -10.35
N LEU A 383 -5.26 6.55 -10.91
CA LEU A 383 -6.26 7.39 -11.59
C LEU A 383 -5.81 7.64 -13.05
N PRO A 384 -6.73 7.94 -13.99
CA PRO A 384 -6.36 8.18 -15.39
C PRO A 384 -5.31 9.28 -15.59
N GLU A 385 -5.33 10.33 -14.75
CA GLU A 385 -4.43 11.50 -14.83
C GLU A 385 -3.47 11.59 -13.63
N GLY A 386 -3.41 10.56 -12.77
CA GLY A 386 -2.53 10.58 -11.59
C GLY A 386 -2.73 9.44 -10.60
N VAL A 387 -2.70 9.77 -9.31
CA VAL A 387 -2.84 8.80 -8.21
C VAL A 387 -3.81 9.27 -7.14
N ARG A 388 -4.45 8.32 -6.47
CA ARG A 388 -5.29 8.53 -5.29
C ARG A 388 -4.57 7.96 -4.07
N VAL A 389 -4.22 8.82 -3.11
CA VAL A 389 -3.62 8.41 -1.84
C VAL A 389 -4.68 8.33 -0.75
N VAL A 390 -4.64 7.27 0.06
CA VAL A 390 -5.67 6.97 1.08
C VAL A 390 -5.06 6.45 2.36
N THR A 391 -5.58 6.89 3.51
CA THR A 391 -5.33 6.24 4.81
C THR A 391 -6.64 6.11 5.60
N SER A 392 -6.71 5.18 6.54
CA SER A 392 -7.86 5.02 7.44
C SER A 392 -7.43 4.39 8.77
N ASN A 393 -8.18 4.68 9.83
CA ASN A 393 -8.02 4.10 11.16
C ASN A 393 -9.34 3.54 11.73
N VAL A 394 -10.28 3.17 10.85
CA VAL A 394 -11.66 2.74 11.14
C VAL A 394 -12.57 3.85 11.72
N LYS A 395 -12.03 4.84 12.43
CA LYS A 395 -12.81 5.99 12.96
C LYS A 395 -12.77 7.23 12.04
N ALA A 396 -11.77 7.33 11.19
CA ALA A 396 -11.72 8.30 10.10
C ALA A 396 -10.96 7.70 8.89
N LEU A 397 -11.15 8.32 7.73
CA LEU A 397 -10.47 8.03 6.47
C LEU A 397 -10.23 9.34 5.73
N SER A 398 -9.06 9.50 5.12
CA SER A 398 -8.77 10.61 4.21
C SER A 398 -8.39 10.06 2.84
N ARG A 399 -9.03 10.61 1.80
CA ARG A 399 -8.75 10.40 0.37
C ARG A 399 -8.23 11.72 -0.20
N ALA A 400 -7.04 11.71 -0.78
CA ALA A 400 -6.54 12.83 -1.58
C ALA A 400 -6.13 12.36 -2.97
N ASP A 401 -6.65 13.03 -3.98
CA ASP A 401 -6.30 12.80 -5.38
C ASP A 401 -5.17 13.76 -5.78
N LEU A 402 -4.26 13.28 -6.63
CA LEU A 402 -3.01 13.95 -6.97
C LEU A 402 -2.67 13.70 -8.45
N ASN A 403 -2.74 14.76 -9.25
CA ASN A 403 -2.26 14.74 -10.64
C ASN A 403 -0.74 14.59 -10.66
N VAL A 404 -0.23 13.91 -11.69
CA VAL A 404 1.21 13.64 -11.85
C VAL A 404 1.74 14.28 -13.13
N SER A 405 3.00 14.73 -13.11
CA SER A 405 3.63 15.44 -14.23
C SER A 405 3.75 14.57 -15.48
N THR A 406 4.06 13.27 -15.30
CA THR A 406 4.18 12.26 -16.37
C THR A 406 3.97 10.84 -15.80
N GLY A 407 3.48 9.89 -16.60
CA GLY A 407 3.55 8.46 -16.26
C GLY A 407 2.36 7.91 -15.48
N ALA A 408 1.24 8.63 -15.39
CA ALA A 408 -0.03 8.10 -14.86
C ALA A 408 -0.42 6.81 -15.58
N GLU A 409 -0.29 6.81 -16.91
CA GLU A 409 -0.57 5.71 -17.81
C GLU A 409 0.26 4.45 -17.51
N ASN A 410 1.50 4.60 -17.03
CA ASN A 410 2.34 3.47 -16.60
C ASN A 410 1.81 2.83 -15.32
N PHE A 411 1.34 3.66 -14.38
CA PHE A 411 0.76 3.20 -13.13
C PHE A 411 -0.64 2.59 -13.35
N VAL A 412 -1.45 3.16 -14.25
CA VAL A 412 -2.72 2.58 -14.72
C VAL A 412 -2.49 1.26 -15.48
N ALA A 413 -1.41 1.12 -16.26
CA ALA A 413 -1.12 -0.13 -16.98
C ALA A 413 -0.72 -1.30 -16.05
N LEU A 414 -0.20 -1.01 -14.85
CA LEU A 414 0.24 -2.02 -13.86
C LEU A 414 -0.72 -2.19 -12.67
N PHE A 415 -1.49 -1.16 -12.31
CA PHE A 415 -2.36 -1.12 -11.14
C PHE A 415 -3.77 -0.54 -11.40
N GLY A 416 -4.09 -0.16 -12.64
CA GLY A 416 -5.47 0.10 -13.07
C GLY A 416 -6.19 -1.23 -13.35
N ASN A 417 -7.43 -1.37 -12.89
CA ASN A 417 -8.06 -2.69 -12.85
C ASN A 417 -8.81 -3.09 -14.13
N ARG A 418 -9.18 -4.37 -14.14
CA ARG A 418 -10.35 -4.89 -14.86
C ARG A 418 -11.55 -5.14 -13.93
N ASP A 419 -11.34 -5.51 -12.65
CA ASP A 419 -12.42 -5.71 -11.66
C ASP A 419 -11.99 -5.34 -10.21
N GLY A 420 -12.42 -4.19 -9.69
CA GLY A 420 -12.14 -3.71 -8.31
C GLY A 420 -11.03 -2.65 -8.19
N PHE A 421 -10.30 -2.58 -7.06
CA PHE A 421 -9.19 -1.60 -6.83
C PHE A 421 -7.83 -2.23 -6.48
N PRO A 422 -6.86 -2.27 -7.40
CA PRO A 422 -5.46 -2.56 -7.14
C PRO A 422 -4.75 -1.28 -6.69
N GLY A 423 -3.54 -1.44 -6.17
CA GLY A 423 -2.71 -0.37 -5.65
C GLY A 423 -1.66 -0.93 -4.72
N VAL A 424 -0.78 -0.06 -4.24
CA VAL A 424 0.27 -0.46 -3.29
C VAL A 424 0.01 0.14 -1.91
N LEU A 425 0.31 -0.61 -0.85
CA LEU A 425 0.24 -0.11 0.52
C LEU A 425 1.65 0.20 1.04
N ILE A 426 1.99 1.49 1.12
CA ILE A 426 3.26 1.98 1.66
C ILE A 426 3.16 1.98 3.20
N PRO A 427 4.02 1.24 3.93
CA PRO A 427 3.94 1.14 5.39
C PRO A 427 4.03 2.49 6.11
N SER A 428 3.31 2.64 7.22
CA SER A 428 3.21 3.90 7.99
C SER A 428 4.55 4.51 8.38
N ALA A 429 5.50 3.68 8.82
CA ALA A 429 6.87 4.11 9.14
C ALA A 429 7.61 4.68 7.90
N SER A 430 7.40 4.07 6.73
CA SER A 430 7.99 4.52 5.47
C SER A 430 7.37 5.84 4.99
N VAL A 431 6.05 6.01 5.13
CA VAL A 431 5.38 7.29 4.84
C VAL A 431 5.90 8.39 5.77
N ALA A 432 6.05 8.11 7.07
CA ALA A 432 6.61 9.06 8.03
C ALA A 432 8.07 9.44 7.72
N ALA A 433 8.89 8.50 7.24
CA ALA A 433 10.27 8.77 6.82
C ALA A 433 10.32 9.60 5.53
N LEU A 434 9.58 9.20 4.48
CA LEU A 434 9.45 9.95 3.23
C LEU A 434 8.93 11.37 3.50
N ARG A 435 7.93 11.53 4.37
CA ARG A 435 7.36 12.83 4.72
C ARG A 435 8.39 13.75 5.39
N ARG A 436 9.23 13.24 6.29
CA ARG A 436 10.36 13.99 6.91
C ARG A 436 11.50 14.31 5.95
N LEU A 437 11.64 13.55 4.87
CA LEU A 437 12.57 13.86 3.79
C LEU A 437 12.04 15.03 2.96
N LEU A 438 10.74 15.00 2.63
CA LEU A 438 10.06 16.05 1.87
C LEU A 438 9.98 17.42 2.60
N ASP A 439 10.16 17.50 3.92
CA ASP A 439 10.29 18.79 4.65
C ASP A 439 11.56 19.59 4.28
N VAL A 440 12.52 19.00 3.58
CA VAL A 440 13.84 19.62 3.29
C VAL A 440 14.32 19.47 1.85
N VAL A 441 13.54 18.80 1.02
CA VAL A 441 13.67 18.85 -0.43
C VAL A 441 12.99 20.16 -0.87
N GLY A 442 13.59 20.89 -1.83
CA GLY A 442 13.01 22.15 -2.29
C GLY A 442 11.68 21.94 -3.02
N ASP A 443 10.74 22.87 -2.89
CA ASP A 443 9.39 22.76 -3.48
C ASP A 443 9.41 22.66 -5.03
N GLU A 444 10.50 23.11 -5.66
CA GLU A 444 10.78 23.07 -7.11
C GLU A 444 11.32 21.72 -7.63
N ILE A 445 11.57 20.74 -6.75
CA ILE A 445 12.12 19.44 -7.15
C ILE A 445 11.00 18.54 -7.68
N GLU A 446 11.11 18.10 -8.94
CA GLU A 446 10.34 16.96 -9.44
C GLU A 446 10.85 15.66 -8.78
N ALA A 447 9.97 14.98 -8.07
CA ALA A 447 10.20 13.64 -7.53
C ALA A 447 9.96 12.60 -8.62
N ARG A 448 10.94 11.73 -8.85
CA ARG A 448 10.81 10.59 -9.79
C ARG A 448 10.52 9.33 -8.99
N LEU A 449 9.35 8.76 -9.20
CA LEU A 449 8.85 7.58 -8.49
C LEU A 449 8.94 6.37 -9.42
N VAL A 450 9.43 5.25 -8.88
CA VAL A 450 9.27 3.92 -9.50
C VAL A 450 8.57 3.03 -8.48
N ILE A 451 7.41 2.48 -8.84
CA ILE A 451 6.58 1.69 -7.93
C ILE A 451 6.34 0.29 -8.53
N GLY A 452 6.95 -0.72 -7.92
CA GLY A 452 6.72 -2.14 -8.24
C GLY A 452 5.73 -2.80 -7.29
N GLN A 453 5.62 -4.12 -7.36
CA GLN A 453 4.72 -4.90 -6.48
C GLN A 453 5.26 -5.08 -5.05
N ARG A 454 6.58 -4.97 -4.85
CA ARG A 454 7.26 -5.27 -3.57
C ARG A 454 8.08 -4.13 -3.00
N ARG A 455 8.49 -3.17 -3.85
CA ARG A 455 9.26 -1.99 -3.46
C ARG A 455 8.80 -0.76 -4.22
N ALA A 456 8.99 0.40 -3.62
CA ALA A 456 8.91 1.70 -4.27
C ALA A 456 10.19 2.49 -4.02
N THR A 457 10.64 3.25 -5.01
CA THR A 457 11.78 4.17 -4.91
C THR A 457 11.41 5.57 -5.38
N PHE A 458 11.94 6.58 -4.70
CA PHE A 458 11.65 8.00 -4.87
C PHE A 458 12.99 8.73 -4.98
N ASP A 459 13.36 9.16 -6.18
CA ASP A 459 14.51 10.05 -6.39
C ASP A 459 14.06 11.49 -6.17
N LEU A 460 14.76 12.16 -5.24
CA LEU A 460 14.45 13.46 -4.65
C LEU A 460 15.77 14.24 -4.51
N PHE A 461 16.40 14.57 -5.64
CA PHE A 461 17.80 15.00 -5.68
C PHE A 461 18.12 16.10 -4.64
N PRO A 462 19.19 15.95 -3.82
CA PRO A 462 20.29 14.97 -3.92
C PRO A 462 20.05 13.62 -3.21
N PHE A 463 18.81 13.33 -2.79
CA PHE A 463 18.44 12.10 -2.09
C PHE A 463 17.84 11.04 -3.03
N SER A 464 17.99 9.77 -2.65
CA SER A 464 17.18 8.65 -3.14
C SER A 464 16.62 7.90 -1.93
N PHE A 465 15.30 7.69 -1.91
CA PHE A 465 14.58 6.98 -0.85
C PHE A 465 13.99 5.69 -1.44
N GLY A 466 14.12 4.58 -0.73
CA GLY A 466 13.53 3.29 -1.10
C GLY A 466 12.73 2.71 0.06
N THR A 467 11.68 1.97 -0.23
CA THR A 467 10.90 1.24 0.78
C THR A 467 10.36 -0.08 0.25
N THR A 468 10.25 -1.08 1.12
CA THR A 468 9.39 -2.25 0.93
C THR A 468 7.91 -1.84 1.00
N LEU A 469 7.07 -2.53 0.25
CA LEU A 469 5.62 -2.38 0.25
C LEU A 469 4.96 -3.51 1.05
N SER A 470 3.79 -3.26 1.63
CA SER A 470 3.01 -4.31 2.27
C SER A 470 2.39 -5.23 1.23
N ALA A 471 2.47 -6.54 1.46
CA ALA A 471 1.78 -7.56 0.66
C ALA A 471 0.28 -7.68 1.01
N VAL A 472 -0.19 -6.94 2.02
CA VAL A 472 -1.60 -6.93 2.44
C VAL A 472 -2.34 -5.85 1.66
N ALA A 473 -3.42 -6.23 0.95
CA ALA A 473 -4.29 -5.29 0.26
C ALA A 473 -5.00 -4.34 1.24
N PHE A 474 -5.16 -3.08 0.85
CA PHE A 474 -5.93 -2.09 1.63
C PHE A 474 -7.42 -2.44 1.64
N ALA A 475 -8.14 -2.03 2.70
CA ALA A 475 -9.58 -2.32 2.82
C ALA A 475 -10.40 -1.64 1.70
N PRO A 476 -11.48 -2.27 1.19
CA PRO A 476 -12.28 -1.74 0.07
C PRO A 476 -13.20 -0.58 0.50
N TYR A 477 -12.59 0.58 0.74
CA TYR A 477 -13.20 1.75 1.36
C TYR A 477 -14.27 2.44 0.49
N GLU A 478 -14.15 2.41 -0.85
CA GLU A 478 -15.09 3.12 -1.72
C GLU A 478 -16.53 2.58 -1.60
N ARG A 479 -16.70 1.27 -1.38
CA ARG A 479 -18.03 0.69 -1.10
C ARG A 479 -18.67 1.26 0.16
N VAL A 480 -17.87 1.57 1.17
CA VAL A 480 -18.33 2.21 2.43
C VAL A 480 -18.73 3.66 2.16
N ILE A 481 -17.94 4.38 1.34
CA ILE A 481 -18.26 5.75 0.90
C ILE A 481 -19.59 5.76 0.13
N SER A 482 -19.69 5.06 -1.00
CA SER A 482 -20.88 5.12 -1.87
C SER A 482 -22.17 4.73 -1.15
N HIS A 483 -22.15 3.69 -0.32
CA HIS A 483 -23.32 3.30 0.49
C HIS A 483 -23.70 4.38 1.51
N ALA A 484 -22.73 4.96 2.22
CA ALA A 484 -23.00 5.98 3.22
C ALA A 484 -23.34 7.36 2.61
N LEU A 485 -22.97 7.63 1.36
CA LEU A 485 -23.42 8.81 0.61
C LEU A 485 -24.90 8.72 0.21
N GLY A 486 -25.38 7.53 -0.16
CA GLY A 486 -26.81 7.31 -0.47
C GLY A 486 -27.78 7.64 0.68
N ILE A 487 -27.28 7.77 1.91
CA ILE A 487 -28.04 8.15 3.11
C ILE A 487 -27.66 9.54 3.68
N ALA A 488 -26.71 10.26 3.06
CA ALA A 488 -26.20 11.54 3.55
C ALA A 488 -27.06 12.73 3.06
N ASN A 489 -28.30 12.81 3.56
CA ASN A 489 -29.31 13.75 3.04
C ASN A 489 -29.26 15.18 3.61
N LYS A 490 -28.35 15.49 4.55
CA LYS A 490 -28.16 16.82 5.13
C LYS A 490 -26.79 17.37 4.78
N ARG A 491 -26.71 18.67 4.47
CA ARG A 491 -25.47 19.41 4.26
C ARG A 491 -25.42 20.64 5.17
N MET A 492 -24.23 20.98 5.67
CA MET A 492 -23.91 22.30 6.22
C MET A 492 -22.63 22.84 5.60
N THR A 493 -22.53 24.15 5.48
CA THR A 493 -21.30 24.89 5.10
C THR A 493 -20.81 25.66 6.33
N ILE A 494 -19.50 25.77 6.54
CA ILE A 494 -18.96 26.41 7.75
C ILE A 494 -17.59 27.08 7.54
N PRO A 495 -17.29 28.25 8.13
CA PRO A 495 -15.95 28.84 8.12
C PRO A 495 -14.95 27.97 8.88
N ARG A 496 -13.89 27.50 8.21
CA ARG A 496 -12.92 26.55 8.79
C ARG A 496 -12.22 27.12 10.02
N GLY A 497 -11.76 28.37 9.93
CA GLY A 497 -10.96 29.01 10.97
C GLY A 497 -11.70 29.12 12.30
N ASP A 498 -12.93 29.64 12.25
CA ASP A 498 -13.75 29.89 13.44
C ASP A 498 -14.31 28.59 14.03
N PHE A 499 -14.69 27.63 13.18
CA PHE A 499 -15.12 26.30 13.62
C PHE A 499 -13.97 25.53 14.29
N LEU A 500 -12.78 25.54 13.68
CA LEU A 500 -11.58 24.95 14.26
C LEU A 500 -11.21 25.63 15.58
N ALA A 501 -11.31 26.96 15.68
CA ALA A 501 -11.09 27.69 16.92
C ALA A 501 -12.11 27.29 18.00
N SER A 502 -13.39 27.15 17.64
CA SER A 502 -14.47 26.74 18.55
C SER A 502 -14.25 25.31 19.08
N ILE A 503 -14.03 24.34 18.19
CA ILE A 503 -13.71 22.96 18.58
C ILE A 503 -12.47 22.92 19.49
N ARG A 504 -11.43 23.71 19.17
CA ARG A 504 -10.19 23.80 19.97
C ARG A 504 -10.43 24.43 21.35
N ARG A 505 -11.41 25.33 21.52
CA ARG A 505 -11.84 25.85 22.84
C ARG A 505 -12.57 24.77 23.62
N VAL A 506 -13.65 24.20 23.09
CA VAL A 506 -14.51 23.24 23.82
C VAL A 506 -13.74 21.97 24.21
N ARG A 507 -12.91 21.41 23.32
CA ARG A 507 -12.09 20.21 23.60
C ARG A 507 -11.04 20.40 24.70
N SER A 508 -10.80 21.64 25.16
CA SER A 508 -9.83 21.91 26.23
C SER A 508 -10.38 21.56 27.63
N MET A 509 -11.70 21.50 27.79
CA MET A 509 -12.39 21.07 29.02
C MET A 509 -12.97 19.64 28.91
N ALA A 510 -12.97 19.04 27.71
CA ALA A 510 -13.46 17.67 27.50
C ALA A 510 -12.52 16.62 28.11
N ASP A 511 -13.08 15.59 28.78
CA ASP A 511 -12.31 14.56 29.47
C ASP A 511 -11.44 13.71 28.51
N ASP A 512 -10.28 13.28 29.01
CA ASP A 512 -9.10 12.94 28.22
C ASP A 512 -9.23 11.61 27.47
N LYS A 513 -10.16 10.74 27.87
CA LYS A 513 -10.30 9.37 27.35
C LYS A 513 -10.75 9.33 25.89
N ASP A 514 -11.79 10.09 25.54
CA ASP A 514 -12.34 10.18 24.18
C ASP A 514 -12.43 11.62 23.66
N ARG A 515 -12.35 12.64 24.55
CA ARG A 515 -12.54 14.07 24.25
C ARG A 515 -13.71 14.32 23.30
N ALA A 516 -14.86 13.75 23.66
CA ALA A 516 -16.08 13.73 22.86
C ALA A 516 -16.83 15.08 22.92
N LEU A 517 -17.36 15.48 21.77
CA LEU A 517 -18.07 16.74 21.54
C LEU A 517 -19.44 16.46 20.93
N ALA A 518 -20.46 17.17 21.38
CA ALA A 518 -21.77 17.26 20.74
C ALA A 518 -21.80 18.52 19.87
N LEU A 519 -22.26 18.38 18.64
CA LEU A 519 -22.49 19.48 17.70
C LEU A 519 -23.99 19.56 17.45
N THR A 520 -24.60 20.69 17.80
CA THR A 520 -25.99 21.01 17.45
C THR A 520 -25.98 22.06 16.35
N ILE A 521 -26.47 21.66 15.18
CA ILE A 521 -26.39 22.39 13.92
C ILE A 521 -27.77 22.96 13.60
N THR A 522 -27.82 24.25 13.23
CA THR A 522 -29.03 24.96 12.78
C THR A 522 -28.68 25.86 11.58
N ALA A 523 -29.67 26.47 10.93
CA ALA A 523 -29.44 27.44 9.85
C ALA A 523 -28.60 28.66 10.31
N GLU A 524 -28.74 29.06 11.57
CA GLU A 524 -28.13 30.27 12.16
C GLU A 524 -26.73 30.04 12.74
N GLY A 525 -26.29 28.78 12.88
CA GLY A 525 -24.95 28.46 13.37
C GLY A 525 -24.77 27.03 13.87
N VAL A 526 -23.62 26.80 14.50
CA VAL A 526 -23.29 25.53 15.15
C VAL A 526 -22.90 25.77 16.60
N ARG A 527 -23.67 25.17 17.52
CA ARG A 527 -23.32 25.02 18.93
C ARG A 527 -22.41 23.81 19.09
N VAL A 528 -21.26 24.00 19.74
CA VAL A 528 -20.30 22.95 20.09
C VAL A 528 -20.26 22.83 21.61
N GLU A 529 -20.43 21.63 22.14
CA GLU A 529 -20.40 21.38 23.59
C GLU A 529 -19.73 20.05 23.96
N THR A 530 -19.36 19.87 25.23
CA THR A 530 -18.84 18.60 25.75
C THR A 530 -19.93 17.53 25.72
N ALA A 531 -19.67 16.38 25.08
CA ALA A 531 -20.69 15.34 24.85
C ALA A 531 -21.15 14.62 26.14
N GLU A 532 -20.25 14.50 27.10
CA GLU A 532 -20.52 13.97 28.43
C GLU A 532 -20.35 15.10 29.44
N ARG A 533 -21.27 15.22 30.41
CA ARG A 533 -21.17 16.25 31.46
C ARG A 533 -20.21 15.78 32.54
N GLY A 534 -19.20 16.60 32.82
CA GLY A 534 -18.05 16.21 33.65
C GLY A 534 -17.92 17.05 34.92
N SER A 535 -16.67 17.14 35.42
CA SER A 535 -16.33 18.12 36.45
C SER A 535 -16.20 19.56 35.89
N ALA A 536 -16.14 19.69 34.57
CA ALA A 536 -16.12 20.96 33.85
C ALA A 536 -16.81 20.76 32.49
N ASP A 537 -17.92 21.47 32.27
CA ASP A 537 -18.62 21.49 30.98
C ASP A 537 -18.14 22.70 30.16
N ALA A 538 -18.07 22.55 28.84
CA ALA A 538 -17.82 23.65 27.93
C ALA A 538 -18.88 23.73 26.83
N VAL A 539 -19.24 24.96 26.49
CA VAL A 539 -20.21 25.32 25.45
C VAL A 539 -19.64 26.51 24.70
N ASP A 540 -19.73 26.46 23.37
CA ASP A 540 -19.39 27.56 22.46
C ASP A 540 -20.42 27.59 21.32
N VAL A 541 -20.65 28.76 20.74
CA VAL A 541 -21.66 28.94 19.67
C VAL A 541 -21.03 29.76 18.56
N LEU A 542 -20.91 29.14 17.39
CA LEU A 542 -20.48 29.82 16.17
C LEU A 542 -21.73 30.26 15.39
N GLU A 543 -22.08 31.53 15.51
CA GLU A 543 -23.10 32.19 14.71
C GLU A 543 -22.58 32.36 13.26
N THR A 544 -23.24 31.73 12.30
CA THR A 544 -22.92 31.79 10.87
C THR A 544 -24.09 31.21 10.08
N ASP A 545 -24.38 31.76 8.89
CA ASP A 545 -25.22 31.04 7.94
C ASP A 545 -24.53 29.70 7.60
N THR A 546 -25.23 28.59 7.83
CA THR A 546 -24.74 27.24 7.54
C THR A 546 -25.36 26.64 6.27
N GLY A 547 -26.38 27.28 5.69
CA GLY A 547 -27.25 26.70 4.67
C GLY A 547 -28.09 25.49 5.13
N PHE A 548 -28.14 25.18 6.44
CA PHE A 548 -28.76 23.96 6.94
C PHE A 548 -30.30 24.05 6.99
N THR A 549 -30.97 23.28 6.14
CA THR A 549 -32.42 23.38 5.89
C THR A 549 -33.31 22.53 6.81
N PHE A 550 -32.76 21.59 7.58
CA PHE A 550 -33.54 20.59 8.34
C PHE A 550 -33.95 21.05 9.76
N GLY A 551 -34.01 22.36 10.00
CA GLY A 551 -34.33 22.95 11.31
C GLY A 551 -33.17 22.82 12.29
N SER A 552 -33.03 21.64 12.89
CA SER A 552 -31.87 21.31 13.74
C SER A 552 -31.47 19.83 13.65
N ALA A 553 -30.17 19.57 13.85
CA ALA A 553 -29.65 18.22 14.06
C ALA A 553 -28.57 18.21 15.16
N SER A 554 -28.48 17.11 15.89
CA SER A 554 -27.41 16.87 16.87
C SER A 554 -26.60 15.64 16.46
N ILE A 555 -25.27 15.74 16.53
CA ILE A 555 -24.33 14.69 16.16
C ILE A 555 -23.08 14.75 17.04
N GLY A 556 -22.55 13.60 17.43
CA GLY A 556 -21.36 13.51 18.27
C GLY A 556 -20.09 13.24 17.48
N PHE A 557 -18.94 13.72 17.97
CA PHE A 557 -17.61 13.45 17.43
C PHE A 557 -16.56 13.32 18.52
N SER A 558 -15.58 12.42 18.35
CA SER A 558 -14.34 12.52 19.11
C SER A 558 -13.44 13.59 18.49
N SER A 559 -13.04 14.59 19.27
CA SER A 559 -12.16 15.67 18.81
C SER A 559 -10.78 15.18 18.38
N LYS A 560 -10.39 13.96 18.78
CA LYS A 560 -9.19 13.24 18.31
C LYS A 560 -9.19 13.02 16.79
N TYR A 561 -10.36 12.85 16.17
CA TYR A 561 -10.49 12.62 14.72
C TYR A 561 -11.04 13.85 13.98
N LEU A 562 -12.01 14.56 14.58
CA LEU A 562 -12.59 15.75 13.94
C LEU A 562 -11.58 16.90 13.77
N VAL A 563 -10.68 17.12 14.75
CA VAL A 563 -9.72 18.23 14.64
C VAL A 563 -8.68 18.00 13.55
N PRO A 564 -7.97 16.84 13.47
CA PRO A 564 -7.08 16.56 12.34
C PRO A 564 -7.76 16.64 10.97
N ALA A 565 -9.04 16.24 10.87
CA ALA A 565 -9.80 16.37 9.63
C ALA A 565 -9.99 17.85 9.20
N VAL A 566 -10.50 18.70 10.08
CA VAL A 566 -10.69 20.14 9.84
C VAL A 566 -9.35 20.87 9.65
N GLU A 567 -8.28 20.38 10.27
CA GLU A 567 -6.91 20.89 10.08
C GLU A 567 -6.32 20.53 8.71
N ALA A 568 -6.52 19.29 8.22
CA ALA A 568 -5.99 18.84 6.93
C ALA A 568 -6.71 19.43 5.71
N LEU A 569 -8.01 19.75 5.82
CA LEU A 569 -8.79 20.39 4.75
C LEU A 569 -8.41 21.86 4.57
N ASN A 570 -7.41 22.15 3.74
CA ASN A 570 -6.84 23.49 3.62
C ASN A 570 -7.65 24.49 2.76
N ALA A 571 -8.92 24.69 3.09
CA ALA A 571 -9.82 25.69 2.49
C ALA A 571 -10.17 26.82 3.48
N SER A 572 -10.88 27.86 3.01
CA SER A 572 -11.45 28.93 3.86
C SER A 572 -12.77 28.48 4.51
N SER A 573 -13.61 27.77 3.77
CA SER A 573 -14.87 27.20 4.22
C SER A 573 -14.96 25.71 3.84
N LEU A 574 -15.61 24.92 4.69
CA LEU A 574 -15.81 23.49 4.51
C LEU A 574 -17.29 23.18 4.25
N SER A 575 -17.54 22.18 3.41
CA SER A 575 -18.84 21.50 3.32
C SER A 575 -18.79 20.22 4.16
N CYS A 576 -19.86 19.95 4.91
CA CYS A 576 -20.05 18.72 5.66
C CYS A 576 -21.41 18.09 5.34
N GLU A 577 -21.38 16.83 4.90
CA GLU A 577 -22.58 16.03 4.60
C GLU A 577 -22.77 14.90 5.62
N MET A 578 -24.02 14.63 5.99
CA MET A 578 -24.38 13.71 7.06
C MET A 578 -25.80 13.14 6.89
N GLY A 579 -26.06 11.98 7.49
CA GLY A 579 -27.36 11.30 7.47
C GLY A 579 -28.01 11.23 8.85
N SER A 580 -28.03 10.03 9.44
CA SER A 580 -28.38 9.80 10.85
C SER A 580 -27.19 10.08 11.79
N PRO A 581 -27.42 10.26 13.10
CA PRO A 581 -26.33 10.58 14.06
C PRO A 581 -25.27 9.49 14.26
N ASP A 582 -25.53 8.25 13.82
CA ASP A 582 -24.56 7.14 13.83
C ASP A 582 -23.90 6.91 12.44
N ALA A 583 -24.36 7.60 11.38
CA ALA A 583 -23.86 7.41 10.01
C ALA A 583 -22.57 8.22 9.73
N PRO A 584 -21.68 7.76 8.82
CA PRO A 584 -20.47 8.51 8.45
C PRO A 584 -20.76 9.95 8.01
N THR A 585 -19.86 10.86 8.34
CA THR A 585 -19.92 12.26 7.88
C THR A 585 -18.77 12.56 6.93
N PHE A 586 -19.03 13.43 5.96
CA PHE A 586 -18.15 13.66 4.82
C PHE A 586 -17.76 15.13 4.74
N TRP A 587 -16.46 15.40 4.82
CA TRP A 587 -15.89 16.74 4.91
C TRP A 587 -14.99 17.02 3.69
N ARG A 588 -15.23 18.16 3.03
CA ARG A 588 -14.43 18.65 1.89
C ARG A 588 -14.40 20.18 1.86
N ALA A 589 -13.63 20.79 0.96
CA ALA A 589 -13.71 22.23 0.75
C ALA A 589 -15.10 22.62 0.23
N ALA A 590 -15.66 23.76 0.67
CA ALA A 590 -17.01 24.18 0.26
C ALA A 590 -17.16 24.47 -1.25
N GLN A 591 -16.03 24.70 -1.94
CA GLN A 591 -15.93 24.90 -3.39
C GLN A 591 -15.96 23.60 -4.23
N GLU A 592 -15.80 22.44 -3.59
CA GLU A 592 -15.88 21.13 -4.24
C GLU A 592 -17.34 20.64 -4.15
N GLU A 593 -18.20 20.98 -5.11
CA GLU A 593 -19.65 20.72 -4.99
C GLU A 593 -20.01 19.22 -5.00
N ASP A 594 -19.42 18.46 -5.93
CA ASP A 594 -19.53 16.99 -5.97
C ASP A 594 -18.47 16.34 -5.06
N ILE A 595 -18.92 15.32 -4.32
CA ILE A 595 -18.11 14.54 -3.39
C ILE A 595 -17.31 13.43 -4.08
N ASN A 596 -17.77 12.96 -5.24
CA ASN A 596 -17.09 11.91 -6.00
C ASN A 596 -15.88 12.49 -6.73
N ALA A 597 -16.05 13.66 -7.35
CA ALA A 597 -14.99 14.45 -7.98
C ALA A 597 -14.12 15.27 -7.00
N ALA A 598 -14.44 15.32 -5.70
CA ALA A 598 -13.67 16.06 -4.70
C ALA A 598 -12.18 15.65 -4.72
N GLU A 599 -11.27 16.63 -4.67
CA GLU A 599 -9.82 16.41 -4.60
C GLU A 599 -9.40 15.91 -3.22
N HIS A 600 -10.06 16.39 -2.17
CA HIS A 600 -9.75 16.04 -0.79
C HIS A 600 -11.02 15.77 0.00
N LEU A 601 -11.29 14.48 0.21
CA LEU A 601 -12.44 13.99 0.97
C LEU A 601 -11.96 13.35 2.27
N ILE A 602 -12.49 13.82 3.40
CA ILE A 602 -12.29 13.18 4.71
C ILE A 602 -13.61 12.64 5.24
N VAL A 603 -13.64 11.37 5.60
CA VAL A 603 -14.76 10.71 6.27
C VAL A 603 -14.46 10.65 7.75
N VAL A 604 -15.39 11.10 8.60
CA VAL A 604 -15.29 10.99 10.06
C VAL A 604 -16.51 10.24 10.59
N MET A 605 -16.26 9.14 11.31
CA MET A 605 -17.31 8.38 11.99
C MET A 605 -17.79 9.14 13.25
N PRO A 606 -19.11 9.21 13.50
CA PRO A 606 -19.62 9.84 14.71
C PRO A 606 -19.16 9.16 16.00
N TYR A 607 -19.22 9.93 17.08
CA TYR A 607 -19.26 9.42 18.44
C TYR A 607 -20.74 9.32 18.85
N ARG A 608 -21.17 8.15 19.33
CA ARG A 608 -22.53 7.98 19.81
C ARG A 608 -22.70 8.75 21.12
N LEU A 609 -23.47 9.84 21.07
CA LEU A 609 -23.87 10.58 22.25
C LEU A 609 -24.66 9.66 23.20
N SER A 610 -24.42 9.80 24.51
CA SER A 610 -25.32 9.24 25.51
C SER A 610 -26.69 9.90 25.35
N LYS A 611 -27.77 9.11 25.49
CA LYS A 611 -29.10 9.71 25.58
C LYS A 611 -29.15 10.53 26.87
N ALA A 612 -29.52 11.80 26.76
CA ALA A 612 -29.96 12.54 27.92
C ALA A 612 -31.21 11.84 28.49
N GLU A 613 -31.14 11.41 29.75
CA GLU A 613 -32.34 11.14 30.54
C GLU A 613 -33.06 12.49 30.73
N GLY A 614 -34.36 12.51 30.43
CA GLY A 614 -35.17 13.73 30.30
C GLY A 614 -36.21 13.91 31.39
#